data_AF-A0A2M8AHN2-F1
#
_entry.id   AF-A0A2M8AHN2-F1
#
_cell.length_a   1.000
_cell.length_b   1.000
_cell.length_c   1.000
_cell.angle_alpha   90.00
_cell.angle_beta   90.00
_cell.angle_gamma   90.00
#
_symmetry.space_group_name_H-M   'P 1'
#
loop_
_entity.id
_entity.type
_entity.pdbx_description
1 polymer ?
#
loop_
_entity_poly.entity_id
_entity_poly.type
_entity_poly.pdbx_seq_one_letter_code
_entity_poly.pdbx_strand_id
1 'polypeptide(L)'
;MPGLTAAFADLIKKRGVQARELLQADEKSLAYAKRELPDNHQIKIINKQNLFPTNNIIYGNKIAIFSYKAELSAVVIESDDVATTYKSIFEIVWNSIE
;
A
#
# COMPACT_ATOMS: atom_id res chain seq x y z
N MET A 1 -4.54 2.39 -13.04
CA MET A 1 -3.60 2.22 -14.17
C MET A 1 -3.16 0.76 -14.22
N PRO A 2 -3.67 -0.06 -15.17
CA PRO A 2 -3.42 -1.50 -15.20
C PRO A 2 -1.94 -1.90 -15.32
N GLY A 3 -1.11 -1.10 -16.01
CA GLY A 3 0.31 -1.40 -16.21
C GLY A 3 1.19 -1.21 -14.97
N LEU A 4 0.82 -0.29 -14.07
CA LEU A 4 1.62 0.00 -12.87
C LEU A 4 1.53 -1.13 -11.83
N THR A 5 0.37 -1.78 -11.74
CA THR A 5 0.13 -2.85 -10.74
C THR A 5 0.82 -4.16 -11.11
N ALA A 6 0.85 -4.53 -12.39
CA ALA A 6 1.61 -5.69 -12.87
C ALA A 6 3.12 -5.49 -12.67
N ALA A 7 3.64 -4.31 -13.03
CA ALA A 7 5.05 -3.98 -12.85
C ALA A 7 5.49 -4.00 -11.37
N PHE A 8 4.59 -3.67 -10.45
CA PHE A 8 4.88 -3.68 -9.01
C PHE A 8 4.96 -5.11 -8.44
N ALA A 9 4.02 -5.98 -8.80
CA ALA A 9 4.05 -7.39 -8.39
C ALA A 9 5.32 -8.11 -8.91
N ASP A 10 5.69 -7.87 -10.17
CA ASP A 10 6.93 -8.39 -10.75
C ASP A 10 8.18 -7.86 -10.03
N LEU A 11 8.18 -6.58 -9.64
CA LEU A 11 9.27 -5.98 -8.88
C LEU A 11 9.43 -6.62 -7.51
N ILE A 12 8.32 -6.81 -6.77
CA ILE A 12 8.30 -7.50 -5.47
C ILE A 12 8.90 -8.89 -5.59
N LYS A 13 8.45 -9.66 -6.59
CA LYS A 13 8.95 -11.01 -6.86
C LYS A 13 10.45 -11.00 -7.21
N LYS A 14 10.87 -10.14 -8.13
CA LYS A 14 12.26 -10.06 -8.60
C LYS A 14 13.24 -9.60 -7.53
N ARG A 15 12.81 -8.71 -6.63
CA ARG A 15 13.66 -8.14 -5.57
C ARG A 15 13.58 -8.93 -4.26
N GLY A 16 12.68 -9.90 -4.14
CA GLY A 16 12.48 -10.67 -2.90
C GLY A 16 12.01 -9.82 -1.73
N VAL A 17 11.32 -8.70 -2.00
CA VAL A 17 10.87 -7.76 -0.96
C VAL A 17 9.61 -8.33 -0.29
N GLN A 18 9.51 -8.23 1.03
CA GLN A 18 8.27 -8.57 1.72
C GLN A 18 7.30 -7.38 1.63
N ALA A 19 6.15 -7.60 0.99
CA ALA A 19 5.13 -6.58 0.77
C ALA A 19 3.87 -6.90 1.57
N ARG A 20 3.35 -5.89 2.26
CA ARG A 20 2.04 -5.93 2.90
C ARG A 20 1.25 -4.70 2.46
N GLU A 21 0.04 -4.91 1.95
CA GLU A 21 -0.82 -3.84 1.44
C GLU A 21 -2.18 -3.84 2.16
N LEU A 22 -2.61 -2.65 2.57
CA LEU A 22 -3.97 -2.39 3.05
C LEU A 22 -4.74 -1.72 1.92
N LEU A 23 -5.80 -2.38 1.43
CA LEU A 23 -6.61 -1.85 0.34
C LEU A 23 -8.04 -1.60 0.78
N GLN A 24 -8.67 -0.59 0.18
CA GLN A 24 -10.07 -0.30 0.43
C GLN A 24 -10.99 -1.36 -0.18
N ALA A 25 -12.15 -1.63 0.43
CA ALA A 25 -13.20 -2.48 -0.14
C ALA A 25 -13.96 -1.83 -1.32
N ASP A 26 -13.22 -1.27 -2.28
CA ASP A 26 -13.74 -0.82 -3.58
C ASP A 26 -13.53 -1.88 -4.67
N GLU A 27 -14.29 -1.78 -5.76
CA GLU A 27 -14.30 -2.78 -6.83
C GLU A 27 -12.90 -3.03 -7.44
N LYS A 28 -12.09 -1.97 -7.62
CA LYS A 28 -10.77 -2.08 -8.25
C LYS A 28 -9.79 -2.77 -7.32
N SER A 29 -9.80 -2.38 -6.05
CA SER A 29 -8.97 -3.01 -5.00
C SER A 29 -9.32 -4.48 -4.80
N LEU A 30 -10.60 -4.83 -4.77
CA LEU A 30 -11.07 -6.21 -4.68
C LEU A 30 -10.67 -7.04 -5.92
N ALA A 31 -10.76 -6.46 -7.11
CA ALA A 31 -10.32 -7.13 -8.34
C ALA A 31 -8.80 -7.35 -8.37
N TYR A 32 -8.02 -6.41 -7.83
CA TYR A 32 -6.57 -6.55 -7.71
C TYR A 32 -6.18 -7.61 -6.68
N ALA A 33 -6.82 -7.63 -5.51
CA ALA A 33 -6.55 -8.60 -4.44
C ALA A 33 -6.89 -10.06 -4.81
N LYS A 34 -7.74 -10.27 -5.83
CA LYS A 34 -8.06 -11.60 -6.37
C LYS A 34 -7.03 -12.14 -7.36
N ARG A 35 -6.04 -11.34 -7.77
CA ARG A 35 -4.99 -11.79 -8.68
C ARG A 35 -4.06 -12.76 -7.95
N GLU A 36 -3.38 -13.62 -8.70
CA GLU A 36 -2.29 -14.40 -8.15
C GLU A 36 -1.14 -13.46 -7.79
N LEU A 37 -0.84 -13.38 -6.50
CA LEU A 37 0.25 -12.60 -5.94
C LEU A 37 1.36 -13.54 -5.48
N PRO A 38 2.62 -13.11 -5.52
CA PRO A 38 3.71 -13.94 -5.02
C PRO A 38 3.61 -14.12 -3.50
N ASP A 39 4.14 -15.23 -2.96
CA ASP A 39 4.01 -15.59 -1.53
C ASP A 39 4.53 -14.51 -0.56
N ASN A 40 5.46 -13.66 -1.02
CA ASN A 40 6.00 -12.53 -0.28
C ASN A 40 5.14 -11.26 -0.37
N HIS A 41 3.90 -11.35 -0.86
CA HIS A 41 2.97 -10.25 -0.97
C HIS A 41 1.62 -10.62 -0.33
N GLN A 42 1.31 -9.95 0.78
CA GLN A 42 0.07 -10.13 1.51
C GLN A 42 -0.81 -8.90 1.39
N ILE A 43 -2.12 -9.11 1.23
CA ILE A 43 -3.11 -8.04 1.14
C ILE A 43 -4.19 -8.25 2.19
N LYS A 44 -4.55 -7.19 2.91
CA LYS A 44 -5.76 -7.14 3.72
C LYS A 44 -6.70 -6.05 3.21
N ILE A 45 -8.00 -6.36 3.20
CA ILE A 45 -9.03 -5.43 2.75
C ILE A 45 -9.68 -4.76 3.96
N ILE A 46 -9.62 -3.43 4.03
CA ILE A 46 -10.34 -2.66 5.06
C ILE A 46 -11.82 -2.52 4.69
N ASN A 47 -12.68 -2.35 5.70
CA ASN A 47 -14.11 -2.13 5.50
C ASN A 47 -14.39 -0.85 4.68
N LYS A 48 -15.63 -0.71 4.18
CA LYS A 48 -16.03 0.43 3.34
C LYS A 48 -16.08 1.77 4.09
N GLN A 49 -16.15 1.74 5.43
CA GLN A 49 -16.24 2.95 6.26
C GLN A 49 -14.89 3.66 6.37
N ASN A 50 -13.79 2.91 6.30
CA ASN A 50 -12.45 3.46 6.31
C ASN A 50 -12.07 3.93 4.90
N LEU A 51 -11.67 5.20 4.78
CA LEU A 51 -11.29 5.83 3.51
C LEU A 51 -9.81 6.14 3.51
N PHE A 52 -9.09 5.66 2.49
CA PHE A 52 -7.72 6.05 2.21
C PHE A 52 -7.70 6.94 0.96
N PRO A 53 -7.89 8.26 1.12
CA PRO A 53 -7.93 9.18 -0.02
C PRO A 53 -6.57 9.33 -0.72
N THR A 54 -5.49 8.85 -0.10
CA THR A 54 -4.13 8.82 -0.64
C THR A 54 -3.58 7.40 -0.65
N ASN A 55 -2.65 7.14 -1.57
CA ASN A 55 -1.82 5.95 -1.51
C ASN A 55 -0.55 6.27 -0.72
N ASN A 56 -0.22 5.46 0.26
CA ASN A 56 0.95 5.66 1.12
C ASN A 56 1.86 4.44 1.02
N ILE A 57 3.12 4.63 0.66
CA ILE A 57 4.13 3.56 0.55
C ILE A 57 5.24 3.86 1.55
N ILE A 58 5.46 2.94 2.48
CA ILE A 58 6.51 3.03 3.50
C ILE A 58 7.65 2.09 3.09
N TYR A 59 8.88 2.61 3.02
CA TYR A 59 10.05 1.83 2.62
C TYR A 59 11.34 2.40 3.24
N GLY A 60 12.10 1.57 3.96
CA GLY A 60 13.26 2.04 4.72
C GLY A 60 12.88 3.17 5.67
N ASN A 61 13.60 4.29 5.58
CA ASN A 61 13.37 5.53 6.32
C ASN A 61 12.46 6.54 5.59
N LYS A 62 11.68 6.09 4.60
CA LYS A 62 10.88 6.96 3.73
C LYS A 62 9.41 6.60 3.75
N ILE A 63 8.59 7.62 3.52
CA ILE A 63 7.20 7.48 3.10
C ILE A 63 6.96 8.28 1.83
N ALA A 64 6.32 7.65 0.84
CA ALA A 64 5.77 8.32 -0.33
C ALA A 64 4.24 8.38 -0.20
N ILE A 65 3.69 9.58 -0.33
CA ILE A 65 2.24 9.86 -0.26
C ILE A 65 1.81 10.38 -1.62
N PHE A 66 0.85 9.69 -2.26
CA PHE A 66 0.29 10.05 -3.55
C PHE A 66 -1.19 10.44 -3.43
N SER A 67 -1.57 11.55 -4.04
CA SER A 67 -2.97 11.97 -4.20
C SER A 67 -3.32 12.07 -5.68
N TYR A 68 -4.49 11.53 -6.05
CA TYR A 68 -4.95 11.43 -7.44
C TYR A 68 -6.28 12.15 -7.70
N LYS A 69 -6.89 12.79 -6.70
CA LYS A 69 -8.31 13.17 -6.73
C LYS A 69 -8.61 14.47 -7.49
N ALA A 70 -7.74 15.47 -7.37
CA ALA A 70 -7.91 16.77 -8.03
C ALA A 70 -6.73 17.03 -8.97
N GLU A 71 -5.53 17.03 -8.41
CA GLU A 71 -4.27 17.11 -9.15
C GLU A 71 -3.36 15.98 -8.69
N LEU A 72 -2.65 15.38 -9.65
CA LEU A 72 -1.64 14.39 -9.35
C LEU A 72 -0.54 15.06 -8.53
N SER A 73 -0.43 14.70 -7.27
CA SER A 73 0.60 15.20 -6.37
C SER A 73 1.23 14.04 -5.62
N ALA A 74 2.53 14.16 -5.38
CA ALA A 74 3.30 13.21 -4.62
C ALA A 74 4.28 13.94 -3.71
N VAL A 75 4.40 13.46 -2.48
CA VAL A 75 5.42 13.93 -1.52
C VAL A 75 6.19 12.71 -1.03
N VAL A 76 7.51 12.82 -1.02
CA VAL A 76 8.39 11.85 -0.38
C VAL A 76 9.03 12.51 0.83
N ILE A 77 8.85 11.91 2.00
CA ILE A 77 9.46 12.35 3.24
C ILE A 77 10.51 11.32 3.62
N GLU A 78 11.76 11.76 3.77
CA GLU A 78 12.87 10.96 4.29
C GLU A 78 13.15 11.37 5.74
N SER A 79 12.76 10.50 6.68
CA SER A 79 12.90 10.70 8.12
C SER A 79 12.59 9.40 8.85
N ASP A 80 13.50 8.97 9.72
CA ASP A 80 13.32 7.76 10.54
C ASP A 80 12.09 7.86 11.45
N ASP A 81 11.87 9.01 12.09
CA ASP A 81 10.75 9.24 13.01
C ASP A 81 9.40 9.22 12.28
N VAL A 82 9.32 9.88 11.12
CA VAL A 82 8.09 9.91 10.32
C VAL A 82 7.78 8.52 9.78
N ALA A 83 8.77 7.83 9.20
CA ALA A 83 8.59 6.48 8.69
C ALA A 83 8.17 5.49 9.79
N THR A 84 8.78 5.59 10.98
CA THR A 84 8.44 4.76 12.15
C THR A 84 7.01 5.03 12.63
N THR A 85 6.59 6.29 12.65
CA THR A 85 5.22 6.67 13.03
C THR A 85 4.19 6.06 12.06
N TYR A 86 4.40 6.23 10.75
CA TYR A 86 3.49 5.66 9.75
C TYR A 86 3.50 4.13 9.72
N LYS A 87 4.67 3.51 9.96
CA LYS A 87 4.75 2.06 10.12
C LYS A 87 3.92 1.60 11.33
N SER A 88 3.98 2.33 12.45
CA SER A 88 3.20 2.01 13.64
C SER A 88 1.69 2.10 13.37
N ILE A 89 1.24 3.15 12.67
CA ILE A 89 -0.15 3.29 12.22
C ILE A 89 -0.55 2.12 11.31
N PHE A 90 0.30 1.76 10.36
CA PHE A 90 0.08 0.61 9.49
C PHE A 90 -0.11 -0.69 10.30
N GLU A 91 0.79 -0.99 11.25
CA GLU A 91 0.68 -2.20 12.07
C GLU A 91 -0.60 -2.22 12.93
N ILE A 92 -1.01 -1.07 13.48
CA ILE A 92 -2.27 -0.97 14.25
C ILE A 92 -3.44 -1.39 13.37
N VAL A 93 -3.55 -0.85 12.16
CA VAL A 93 -4.63 -1.19 11.23
C VAL A 93 -4.50 -2.63 10.75
N TRP A 94 -3.31 -3.07 10.38
CA TRP A 94 -3.03 -4.42 9.89
C TRP A 94 -3.45 -5.51 10.89
N ASN A 95 -3.18 -5.28 12.18
CA ASN A 95 -3.51 -6.21 13.26
C ASN A 95 -4.96 -6.10 13.74
N SER A 96 -5.68 -5.02 13.40
CA SER A 96 -7.11 -4.88 13.70
C SER A 96 -8.03 -5.65 12.74
N ILE A 97 -7.48 -6.13 11.63
CA ILE A 97 -8.22 -6.85 10.59
C ILE A 97 -7.90 -8.34 10.78
N GLU A 98 -8.91 -9.15 11.01
CA GLU A 98 -8.79 -10.61 11.11
C GLU A 98 -8.39 -11.24 9.78
#